data_AF-A0A6N3A1M2-F1
#
_entry.id   AF-A0A6N3A1M2-F1
#
_cell.length_a   1.000
_cell.length_b   1.000
_cell.length_c   1.000
_cell.angle_alpha   90.00
_cell.angle_beta   90.00
_cell.angle_gamma   90.00
#
_symmetry.space_group_name_H-M   'P 1'
#
loop_
_entity.id
_entity.type
_entity.pdbx_description
1 polymer ?
#
loop_
_entity_poly.entity_id
_entity_poly.type
_entity_poly.pdbx_seq_one_letter_code
_entity_poly.pdbx_strand_id
1 'polypeptide(L)'
;MKKKYCIGFFVALFVFVSLLGIGYQVSYQYVMDRQVARQQDKQRRSVAVKGEAEKNEGYYLAELHGYVVVYLSDQSTIYEFTDIPFEELPKEVQTSVKQKKYVETEEELYAFLENYSS
;
A
#
# COMPACT_ATOMS: atom_id res chain seq x y z
N MET A 1 16.06 69.88 2.40
CA MET A 1 15.94 68.71 3.29
C MET A 1 16.23 67.44 2.49
N LYS A 2 17.20 66.63 2.94
CA LYS A 2 17.93 65.60 2.17
C LYS A 2 17.05 64.37 1.83
N LYS A 3 16.30 64.40 0.71
CA LYS A 3 15.49 63.26 0.19
C LYS A 3 16.30 62.14 -0.49
N LYS A 4 17.63 62.15 -0.37
CA LYS A 4 18.52 61.17 -1.03
C LYS A 4 18.62 59.84 -0.27
N TYR A 5 18.18 59.79 1.00
CA TYR A 5 18.26 58.59 1.84
C TYR A 5 16.93 57.81 1.94
N CYS A 6 15.80 58.39 1.55
CA CYS A 6 14.51 57.69 1.57
C CYS A 6 14.48 56.51 0.61
N ILE A 7 15.04 56.66 -0.59
CA ILE A 7 14.98 55.62 -1.63
C ILE A 7 15.78 54.38 -1.23
N GLY A 8 16.97 54.56 -0.64
CA GLY A 8 17.79 53.44 -0.14
C GLY A 8 17.10 52.68 1.00
N PHE A 9 16.39 53.39 1.88
CA PHE A 9 15.62 52.76 2.96
C PHE A 9 14.46 51.90 2.43
N PHE A 10 13.74 52.37 1.41
CA PHE A 10 12.68 51.58 0.77
C PHE A 10 13.22 50.36 0.04
N VAL A 11 14.37 50.46 -0.64
CA VAL A 11 15.01 49.32 -1.30
C VAL A 11 15.47 48.28 -0.27
N ALA A 12 16.12 48.72 0.82
CA ALA A 12 16.55 47.83 1.89
C ALA A 12 15.36 47.12 2.58
N LEU A 13 14.26 47.85 2.81
CA LEU A 13 13.05 47.30 3.41
C LEU A 13 12.37 46.29 2.48
N PHE A 14 12.34 46.56 1.17
CA PHE A 14 11.81 45.62 0.19
C PHE A 14 12.62 44.32 0.13
N VAL A 15 13.95 44.40 0.12
CA VAL A 15 14.83 43.22 0.17
C VAL A 15 14.60 42.40 1.44
N PHE A 16 14.39 43.06 2.59
CA PHE A 16 14.13 42.38 3.86
C PHE A 16 12.77 41.64 3.84
N VAL A 17 11.72 42.27 3.29
CA VAL A 17 10.41 41.64 3.12
C VAL A 17 10.46 40.47 2.13
N SER A 18 11.21 40.61 1.03
CA SER A 18 11.40 39.51 0.07
C SER A 18 12.16 38.33 0.67
N LEU A 19 13.19 38.56 1.48
CA LEU A 19 13.92 37.48 2.18
C LEU A 19 13.03 36.73 3.18
N LEU A 20 12.18 37.45 3.92
CA LEU A 20 11.21 36.83 4.82
C LEU A 20 10.14 36.04 4.06
N GLY A 21 9.67 36.54 2.92
CA GLY A 21 8.70 35.85 2.06
C GLY A 21 9.25 34.57 1.42
N ILE A 22 10.48 34.61 0.89
CA ILE A 22 11.15 33.45 0.27
C ILE A 22 11.50 32.40 1.33
N GLY A 23 12.00 32.81 2.50
CA GLY A 23 12.25 31.89 3.62
C GLY A 23 11.00 31.14 4.05
N TYR A 24 9.84 31.81 4.03
CA TYR A 24 8.55 31.19 4.34
C TYR A 24 8.10 30.20 3.24
N GLN A 25 8.27 30.55 1.96
CA GLN A 25 7.92 29.66 0.84
C GLN A 25 8.81 28.41 0.76
N VAL A 26 10.12 28.54 0.96
CA VAL A 26 11.07 27.40 0.92
C VAL A 26 10.77 26.39 2.04
N SER A 27 10.40 26.87 3.23
CA SER A 27 9.99 25.99 4.33
C SER A 27 8.68 25.24 4.01
N TYR A 28 7.79 25.84 3.22
CA TYR A 28 6.52 25.20 2.83
C TYR A 28 6.72 24.07 1.82
N GLN A 29 7.69 24.21 0.89
CA GLN A 29 8.01 23.12 -0.04
C GLN A 29 8.76 21.96 0.63
N TYR A 30 9.60 22.22 1.64
CA TYR A 30 10.34 21.16 2.32
C TYR A 30 9.46 20.21 3.14
N VAL A 31 8.30 20.68 3.61
CA VAL A 31 7.32 19.84 4.34
C VAL A 31 6.33 19.15 3.39
N MET A 32 6.10 19.68 2.19
CA MET A 32 5.18 19.07 1.22
C MET A 32 5.72 17.82 0.54
N ASP A 33 7.03 17.70 0.35
CA ASP A 33 7.62 16.51 -0.28
C ASP A 33 7.37 15.23 0.55
N ARG A 34 7.32 15.37 1.88
CA ARG A 34 7.00 14.27 2.81
C ARG A 34 5.51 13.91 2.87
N GLN A 35 4.63 14.81 2.43
CA GLN A 35 3.19 14.55 2.35
C GLN A 35 2.76 14.00 0.99
N VAL A 36 3.38 14.45 -0.11
CA VAL A 36 3.15 13.88 -1.45
C VAL A 36 3.59 12.42 -1.50
N ALA A 37 4.72 12.06 -0.90
CA ALA A 37 5.14 10.66 -0.76
C ALA A 37 4.14 9.80 0.05
N ARG A 38 3.55 10.37 1.13
CA ARG A 38 2.51 9.67 1.93
C ARG A 38 1.14 9.63 1.24
N GLN A 39 0.81 10.62 0.40
CA GLN A 39 -0.44 10.65 -0.36
C GLN A 39 -0.39 9.73 -1.57
N GLN A 40 0.75 9.56 -2.23
CA GLN A 40 0.92 8.50 -3.23
C GLN A 40 0.71 7.12 -2.61
N ASP A 41 1.24 6.86 -1.41
CA ASP A 41 0.98 5.61 -0.69
C ASP A 41 -0.47 5.46 -0.25
N LYS A 42 -1.11 6.51 0.28
CA LYS A 42 -2.53 6.45 0.71
C LYS A 42 -3.51 6.38 -0.46
N GLN A 43 -3.23 7.06 -1.56
CA GLN A 43 -4.04 7.01 -2.77
C GLN A 43 -3.84 5.69 -3.51
N ARG A 44 -2.64 5.10 -3.49
CA ARG A 44 -2.41 3.70 -3.91
C ARG A 44 -3.13 2.70 -2.99
N ARG A 45 -3.29 3.03 -1.70
CA ARG A 45 -4.12 2.28 -0.73
C ARG A 45 -5.62 2.53 -0.86
N SER A 46 -6.04 3.58 -1.59
CA SER A 46 -7.45 3.95 -1.78
C SER A 46 -7.92 3.86 -3.23
N VAL A 47 -7.07 3.41 -4.17
CA VAL A 47 -7.54 2.88 -5.44
C VAL A 47 -8.12 1.50 -5.14
N ALA A 48 -9.45 1.49 -5.11
CA ALA A 48 -10.26 0.34 -5.46
C ALA A 48 -10.23 -0.85 -4.49
N VAL A 49 -10.88 -0.70 -3.34
CA VAL A 49 -11.95 -1.68 -3.03
C VAL A 49 -13.09 -1.38 -4.00
N LYS A 50 -12.86 -1.67 -5.28
CA LYS A 50 -13.89 -1.74 -6.28
C LYS A 50 -14.21 -3.23 -6.28
N GLY A 51 -15.26 -3.60 -5.54
CA GLY A 51 -15.94 -4.88 -5.74
C GLY A 51 -16.59 -4.87 -7.12
N GLU A 52 -15.78 -4.74 -8.17
CA GLU A 52 -16.10 -5.28 -9.46
C GLU A 52 -15.69 -6.75 -9.35
N ALA A 53 -16.62 -7.63 -9.68
CA ALA A 53 -16.34 -9.03 -9.96
C ALA A 53 -15.43 -9.11 -11.20
N GLU A 54 -14.22 -8.58 -11.08
CA GLU A 54 -13.11 -8.90 -11.94
C GLU A 54 -12.89 -10.39 -11.71
N LYS A 55 -13.15 -11.15 -12.77
CA LYS A 55 -13.03 -12.60 -12.81
C LYS A 55 -11.69 -12.95 -12.17
N ASN A 56 -11.72 -13.43 -10.92
CA ASN A 56 -10.52 -13.69 -10.14
C ASN A 56 -9.62 -14.57 -11.00
N GLU A 57 -8.38 -14.15 -11.27
CA GLU A 57 -7.42 -14.89 -12.09
C GLU A 57 -6.89 -16.13 -11.34
N GLY A 58 -7.71 -16.72 -10.47
CA GLY A 58 -7.36 -17.78 -9.53
C GLY A 58 -6.91 -17.31 -8.15
N TYR A 59 -6.61 -18.30 -7.32
CA TYR A 59 -6.29 -18.20 -5.90
C TYR A 59 -4.96 -18.89 -5.61
N TYR A 60 -4.29 -18.47 -4.54
CA TYR A 60 -3.05 -19.09 -4.08
C TYR A 60 -3.17 -19.56 -2.63
N LEU A 61 -2.82 -20.82 -2.39
CA LEU A 61 -2.76 -21.41 -1.06
C LEU A 61 -1.33 -21.29 -0.51
N ALA A 62 -1.18 -20.66 0.65
CA ALA A 62 0.09 -20.55 1.34
C ALA A 62 -0.07 -20.78 2.85
N GLU A 63 1.05 -20.97 3.54
CA GLU A 63 1.08 -21.11 4.99
C GLU A 63 1.35 -19.77 5.65
N LEU A 64 0.57 -19.42 6.65
CA LEU A 64 0.76 -18.26 7.49
C LEU A 64 0.46 -18.63 8.95
N HIS A 65 1.46 -18.49 9.82
CA HIS A 65 1.34 -18.79 11.25
C HIS A 65 0.88 -20.22 11.57
N GLY A 66 1.27 -21.21 10.75
CA GLY A 66 0.90 -22.61 10.94
C GLY A 66 -0.48 -22.98 10.39
N TYR A 67 -1.18 -22.06 9.73
CA TYR A 67 -2.49 -22.30 9.10
C TYR A 67 -2.43 -22.07 7.60
N VAL A 68 -3.34 -22.72 6.88
CA VAL A 68 -3.52 -22.46 5.44
C VAL A 68 -4.28 -21.15 5.26
N VAL A 69 -3.76 -20.28 4.40
CA VAL A 69 -4.39 -19.00 4.04
C VAL A 69 -4.50 -18.91 2.53
N VAL A 70 -5.65 -18.39 2.08
CA VAL A 70 -5.96 -18.17 0.66
C VAL A 70 -5.66 -16.72 0.31
N TYR A 71 -4.84 -16.54 -0.72
CA TYR A 71 -4.53 -15.24 -1.31
C TYR A 71 -5.22 -15.09 -2.67
N LEU A 72 -5.50 -13.84 -3.04
CA LEU A 72 -5.90 -13.46 -4.41
C LEU A 72 -4.73 -13.63 -5.40
N SER A 73 -4.99 -13.40 -6.69
CA SER A 73 -4.01 -13.53 -7.77
C SER A 73 -2.75 -12.67 -7.58
N ASP A 74 -2.84 -11.58 -6.82
CA ASP A 74 -1.73 -10.69 -6.47
C ASP A 74 -0.75 -11.28 -5.43
N GLN A 75 -1.07 -12.45 -4.85
CA GLN A 75 -0.34 -13.14 -3.78
C GLN A 75 -0.04 -12.26 -2.54
N SER A 76 -0.79 -11.19 -2.36
CA SER A 76 -0.54 -10.17 -1.34
C SER A 76 -1.79 -9.86 -0.53
N THR A 77 -2.94 -9.85 -1.21
CA THR A 77 -4.25 -9.65 -0.61
C THR A 77 -4.79 -10.99 -0.15
N ILE A 78 -5.12 -11.08 1.14
CA ILE A 78 -5.73 -12.26 1.73
C ILE A 78 -7.20 -12.29 1.31
N TYR A 79 -7.60 -13.38 0.68
CA TYR A 79 -8.99 -13.68 0.36
C TYR A 79 -9.69 -14.27 1.58
N GLU A 80 -9.11 -15.32 2.17
CA GLU A 80 -9.71 -16.03 3.30
C GLU A 80 -8.64 -16.63 4.25
N PHE A 81 -8.93 -16.55 5.55
CA PHE A 81 -8.19 -17.28 6.57
C PHE A 81 -8.93 -18.59 6.84
N THR A 82 -8.21 -19.70 6.80
CA THR A 82 -8.78 -21.01 7.09
C THR A 82 -8.30 -21.52 8.45
N ASP A 83 -9.12 -22.28 9.14
CA ASP A 83 -8.75 -22.92 10.40
C ASP A 83 -7.99 -24.25 10.20
N ILE A 84 -7.62 -24.57 8.95
CA ILE A 84 -6.93 -25.81 8.58
C ILE A 84 -5.47 -25.72 9.02
N PRO A 85 -5.01 -26.55 9.97
CA PRO A 85 -3.62 -26.55 10.40
C PRO A 85 -2.72 -27.08 9.28
N PHE A 86 -1.65 -26.36 8.97
CA PHE A 86 -0.71 -26.74 7.92
C PHE A 86 -0.05 -28.10 8.21
N GLU A 87 0.22 -28.41 9.48
CA GLU A 87 0.88 -29.64 9.89
C GLU A 87 0.02 -30.90 9.69
N GLU A 88 -1.31 -30.75 9.68
CA GLU A 88 -2.26 -31.85 9.50
C GLU A 88 -2.44 -32.24 8.03
N LEU A 89 -1.99 -31.39 7.10
CA LEU A 89 -2.03 -31.68 5.69
C LEU A 89 -1.08 -32.83 5.32
N PRO A 90 -1.41 -33.65 4.30
CA PRO A 90 -0.47 -34.62 3.75
C PRO A 90 0.82 -33.94 3.27
N LYS A 91 1.98 -34.60 3.40
CA LYS A 91 3.32 -34.04 3.06
C LYS A 91 3.40 -33.48 1.63
N GLU A 92 2.69 -34.10 0.69
CA GLU A 92 2.60 -33.67 -0.71
C GLU A 92 1.89 -32.31 -0.82
N VAL A 93 0.79 -32.15 -0.08
CA VAL A 93 0.01 -30.91 -0.03
C VAL A 93 0.77 -29.83 0.71
N GLN A 94 1.42 -30.15 1.83
CA GLN A 94 2.29 -29.22 2.55
C GLN A 94 3.37 -28.62 1.64
N THR A 95 3.99 -29.47 0.81
CA THR A 95 5.01 -29.02 -0.16
C THR A 95 4.40 -28.07 -1.19
N SER A 96 3.20 -28.40 -1.70
CA SER A 96 2.47 -27.58 -2.66
C SER A 96 2.08 -26.21 -2.08
N VAL A 97 1.57 -26.18 -0.85
CA VAL A 97 1.19 -24.95 -0.14
C VAL A 97 2.44 -24.09 0.16
N LYS A 98 3.57 -24.70 0.52
CA LYS A 98 4.87 -23.99 0.64
C LYS A 98 5.36 -23.38 -0.67
N GLN A 99 5.01 -24.00 -1.80
CA GLN A 99 5.33 -23.49 -3.14
C GLN A 99 4.31 -22.46 -3.64
N LYS A 100 3.34 -22.05 -2.81
CA LYS A 100 2.19 -21.23 -3.18
C LYS A 100 1.37 -21.86 -4.29
N LYS A 101 0.66 -22.94 -3.96
CA LYS A 101 -0.17 -23.68 -4.92
C LYS A 101 -1.21 -22.75 -5.53
N TYR A 102 -1.23 -22.68 -6.86
CA TYR A 102 -2.25 -21.98 -7.64
C TYR A 102 -3.49 -22.84 -7.81
N VAL A 103 -4.67 -22.22 -7.75
CA VAL A 103 -5.98 -22.81 -7.99
C VAL A 103 -6.76 -21.89 -8.91
N GLU A 104 -7.28 -22.38 -10.02
CA GLU A 104 -7.84 -21.52 -11.07
C GLU A 104 -9.25 -21.02 -10.73
N THR A 105 -10.06 -21.85 -10.08
CA THR A 105 -11.48 -21.56 -9.82
C THR A 105 -11.84 -21.61 -8.34
N GLU A 106 -12.90 -20.89 -7.98
CA GLU A 106 -13.42 -20.87 -6.62
C GLU A 106 -14.03 -22.22 -6.20
N GLU A 107 -14.65 -22.95 -7.14
CA GLU A 107 -15.16 -24.31 -6.88
C GLU A 107 -14.03 -25.29 -6.53
N GLU A 108 -12.92 -25.26 -7.27
CA GLU A 108 -11.75 -26.10 -6.96
C GLU A 108 -11.12 -25.72 -5.62
N LEU A 109 -11.12 -24.43 -5.28
CA LEU A 109 -10.63 -23.94 -4.00
C LEU A 109 -11.48 -24.51 -2.86
N TYR A 110 -12.80 -24.33 -2.90
CA TYR A 110 -13.66 -24.84 -1.84
C TYR A 110 -13.66 -26.37 -1.78
N ALA A 111 -13.66 -27.06 -2.92
CA ALA A 111 -13.51 -28.52 -2.93
C ALA A 111 -12.19 -28.98 -2.29
N PHE A 112 -11.11 -28.22 -2.47
CA PHE A 112 -9.85 -28.49 -1.77
C PHE A 112 -9.99 -28.25 -0.26
N LEU A 113 -10.58 -27.13 0.16
CA LEU A 113 -10.74 -26.78 1.57
C LEU A 113 -11.66 -27.76 2.31
N GLU A 114 -12.77 -28.18 1.71
CA GLU A 114 -13.72 -29.15 2.29
C GLU A 114 -13.06 -30.48 2.64
N ASN A 115 -12.10 -30.94 1.82
CA ASN A 115 -11.37 -32.19 2.08
C ASN A 115 -10.50 -32.14 3.35
N TYR A 116 -10.18 -30.95 3.86
CA TYR A 116 -9.28 -30.75 4.99
C TYR A 116 -9.90 -29.91 6.12
N SER A 117 -11.15 -29.45 5.97
CA SER A 117 -11.89 -28.66 6.96
C SER A 117 -12.64 -29.52 8.00
N SER A 118 -12.06 -30.68 8.38
CA SER A 118 -12.74 -31.69 9.20
C SER A 118 -12.71 -31.43 10.71
#